data_AF-A0A9P4TQ95-F1
#
_entry.id   AF-A0A9P4TQ95-F1
#
_cell.length_a   1.000
_cell.length_b   1.000
_cell.length_c   1.000
_cell.angle_alpha   90.00
_cell.angle_beta   90.00
_cell.angle_gamma   90.00
#
_symmetry.space_group_name_H-M   'P 1'
#
loop_
_entity.id
_entity.type
_entity.pdbx_description
1 polymer ?
#
loop_
_entity_poly.entity_id
_entity_poly.type
_entity_poly.pdbx_seq_one_letter_code
_entity_poly.pdbx_strand_id
1 'polypeptide(L)'
;MADKHLDDDLDGDYEEYYSDDLDEYDDGLETDAEVFEFNEVSEYVTQMDPIDGKEKHQEIITEAAERDLDNPEVRQQFLQEFRPYFKQKGTENFSILHSLARDMYDKSDGKKRNDYQAYIPLLDLLLEDLPDLPTQVDAQQRTALHMVAEAHQSEVVKYLVDNVPSDPDWIDKQRKDGETVLHICLRDGLPCAEHLIRKIAAKGQDQANKILSIQGENGDTPLHIAVQYKKCHGKQAELVQLLLDVSDTALGKENRYGLSPVRYHQESQRTFRAQLSQAPRITRSKPSPPSSEASAQDAKTATRTLRPRAKAPADKDGTNKKQLSSRPAAIRKRQPSEQPAQQIEKVDPEVAKTIQDLLLKQCLRTRSREEAIRILHGAVQRRQLDFDLVPLRKHTISADVLERYAGHLYFEPVLQYVAIPKLEVENFPVSKWKHEPFWDSKGRKDYVAIFDWLYEKGVRHIVRVLVVDHDERPHSDAVIIRSLQKFGVESLDWKRFDLCSHCIFNAVGGVRHLKLYCNGNDAILRSWSSPSGLVNLKQLQKLEVEVHLVRISIFYLLRMYDVGVAL
;
A
#
# COMPACT_ATOMS: atom_id res chain seq x y z
N MET A 1 -36.82 -51.26 38.12
CA MET A 1 -37.93 -50.41 38.60
C MET A 1 -37.54 -49.00 38.19
N ALA A 2 -38.04 -48.48 37.06
CA ALA A 2 -39.41 -47.99 36.82
C ALA A 2 -39.66 -46.70 37.62
N ASP A 3 -40.30 -45.62 37.16
CA ASP A 3 -41.17 -45.33 35.99
C ASP A 3 -41.31 -43.77 35.88
N LYS A 4 -41.77 -43.05 34.83
CA LYS A 4 -42.26 -43.32 33.46
C LYS A 4 -42.44 -41.98 32.66
N HIS A 5 -42.91 -42.07 31.40
CA HIS A 5 -43.75 -41.08 30.65
C HIS A 5 -43.11 -39.80 30.07
N LEU A 6 -43.51 -39.26 28.90
CA LEU A 6 -44.34 -39.65 27.72
C LEU A 6 -43.80 -38.74 26.57
N ASP A 7 -43.36 -39.21 25.41
CA ASP A 7 -44.08 -39.74 24.22
C ASP A 7 -44.57 -38.64 23.25
N ASP A 8 -44.71 -39.03 21.97
CA ASP A 8 -45.28 -38.37 20.78
C ASP A 8 -44.38 -37.41 19.93
N ASP A 9 -44.29 -37.51 18.59
CA ASP A 9 -44.40 -38.68 17.67
C ASP A 9 -43.98 -38.36 16.20
N LEU A 10 -43.84 -39.41 15.37
CA LEU A 10 -43.97 -39.45 13.87
C LEU A 10 -42.83 -38.98 12.91
N ASP A 11 -41.87 -39.90 12.70
CA ASP A 11 -41.52 -40.62 11.45
C ASP A 11 -41.88 -40.12 10.02
N GLY A 12 -41.04 -40.48 9.04
CA GLY A 12 -41.50 -40.81 7.67
C GLY A 12 -40.49 -40.71 6.51
N ASP A 13 -39.56 -41.66 6.38
CA ASP A 13 -38.69 -41.81 5.18
C ASP A 13 -39.50 -42.18 3.91
N TYR A 14 -38.96 -41.85 2.72
CA TYR A 14 -39.35 -42.51 1.45
C TYR A 14 -38.14 -42.72 0.52
N GLU A 15 -37.90 -43.99 0.16
CA GLU A 15 -36.81 -44.44 -0.71
C GLU A 15 -37.10 -44.31 -2.22
N GLU A 16 -36.02 -44.39 -2.98
CA GLU A 16 -35.91 -44.31 -4.44
C GLU A 16 -36.07 -45.71 -5.09
N TYR A 17 -36.81 -45.83 -6.20
CA TYR A 17 -36.81 -47.04 -7.04
C TYR A 17 -36.97 -46.72 -8.53
N TYR A 18 -36.09 -47.31 -9.34
CA TYR A 18 -36.16 -47.33 -10.81
C TYR A 18 -37.06 -48.47 -11.31
N SER A 19 -37.81 -48.24 -12.39
CA SER A 19 -37.90 -49.17 -13.54
C SER A 19 -38.66 -48.55 -14.72
N ASP A 20 -38.33 -49.03 -15.92
CA ASP A 20 -38.92 -48.67 -17.21
C ASP A 20 -40.44 -48.89 -17.28
N ASP A 21 -41.10 -48.15 -18.17
CA ASP A 21 -41.91 -48.79 -19.22
C ASP A 21 -42.02 -47.85 -20.44
N LEU A 22 -41.73 -48.39 -21.62
CA LEU A 22 -42.01 -47.79 -22.92
C LEU A 22 -43.41 -48.23 -23.35
N ASP A 23 -44.24 -47.34 -23.88
CA ASP A 23 -45.27 -47.75 -24.83
C ASP A 23 -45.62 -46.65 -25.85
N GLU A 24 -45.97 -47.12 -27.04
CA GLU A 24 -46.06 -46.39 -28.29
C GLU A 24 -47.54 -46.24 -28.69
N TYR A 25 -48.03 -45.01 -28.82
CA TYR A 25 -49.37 -44.74 -29.39
C TYR A 25 -49.35 -43.58 -30.37
N ASP A 26 -49.44 -43.95 -31.65
CA ASP A 26 -49.80 -43.12 -32.78
C ASP A 26 -51.34 -43.09 -32.91
N ASP A 27 -51.95 -41.89 -32.95
CA ASP A 27 -53.24 -41.69 -33.62
C ASP A 27 -53.39 -40.21 -34.00
N GLY A 28 -53.56 -39.94 -35.30
CA GLY A 28 -53.58 -38.59 -35.85
C GLY A 28 -54.98 -38.11 -36.18
N LEU A 29 -55.31 -36.86 -35.82
CA LEU A 29 -56.45 -36.13 -36.39
C LEU A 29 -56.10 -34.67 -36.68
N GLU A 30 -56.20 -34.30 -37.95
CA GLU A 30 -56.16 -32.92 -38.43
C GLU A 30 -57.39 -32.14 -37.92
N THR A 31 -57.20 -30.92 -37.42
CA THR A 31 -58.21 -29.85 -37.53
C THR A 31 -57.51 -28.50 -37.69
N ASP A 32 -57.89 -27.76 -38.73
CA ASP A 32 -57.33 -26.44 -39.02
C ASP A 32 -57.71 -25.40 -37.97
N ALA A 33 -56.74 -24.63 -37.50
CA ALA A 33 -56.95 -23.39 -36.76
C ALA A 33 -55.89 -22.36 -37.16
N GLU A 34 -56.25 -21.47 -38.08
CA GLU A 34 -55.42 -20.32 -38.45
C GLU A 34 -55.19 -19.40 -37.24
N VAL A 35 -53.94 -19.29 -36.79
CA VAL A 35 -53.51 -18.26 -35.84
C VAL A 35 -52.48 -17.37 -36.52
N PHE A 36 -52.88 -16.14 -36.83
CA PHE A 36 -52.05 -15.15 -37.51
C PHE A 36 -50.83 -14.76 -36.67
N GLU A 37 -49.64 -15.12 -37.15
CA GLU A 37 -48.36 -14.74 -36.55
C GLU A 37 -47.91 -13.36 -37.05
N PHE A 38 -48.18 -12.31 -36.26
CA PHE A 38 -47.73 -10.94 -36.57
C PHE A 38 -46.27 -10.71 -36.14
N ASN A 39 -45.33 -11.34 -36.85
CA ASN A 39 -43.90 -11.09 -36.74
C ASN A 39 -43.44 -10.14 -37.86
N GLU A 40 -43.77 -8.84 -37.75
CA GLU A 40 -43.15 -7.80 -38.60
C GLU A 40 -41.72 -7.52 -38.15
N VAL A 41 -40.82 -8.46 -38.48
CA VAL A 41 -39.40 -8.18 -38.59
C VAL A 41 -39.22 -7.29 -39.81
N SER A 42 -39.16 -5.97 -39.60
CA SER A 42 -38.91 -5.01 -40.68
C SER A 42 -37.52 -5.22 -41.27
N GLU A 43 -37.48 -5.85 -42.44
CA GLU A 43 -36.29 -6.11 -43.24
C GLU A 43 -35.64 -4.81 -43.75
N TYR A 44 -34.83 -4.18 -42.90
CA TYR A 44 -33.78 -3.26 -43.33
C TYR A 44 -32.44 -3.61 -42.69
N VAL A 45 -32.05 -4.89 -42.81
CA VAL A 45 -30.64 -5.27 -42.82
C VAL A 45 -30.03 -4.73 -44.11
N THR A 46 -29.68 -3.45 -44.09
CA THR A 46 -28.88 -2.84 -45.14
C THR A 46 -27.59 -3.65 -45.25
N GLN A 47 -27.28 -4.12 -46.46
CA GLN A 47 -26.00 -4.74 -46.78
C GLN A 47 -24.90 -3.69 -46.64
N MET A 48 -24.44 -3.48 -45.41
CA MET A 48 -23.21 -2.78 -45.14
C MET A 48 -22.10 -3.80 -45.31
N ASP A 49 -21.12 -3.48 -46.16
CA ASP A 49 -19.87 -4.23 -46.25
C ASP A 49 -19.26 -4.45 -44.85
N PRO A 50 -18.33 -5.41 -44.69
CA PRO A 50 -17.51 -5.50 -43.48
C PRO A 50 -16.52 -4.33 -43.43
N ILE A 51 -17.05 -3.12 -43.25
CA ILE A 51 -16.31 -1.90 -42.98
C ILE A 51 -15.49 -2.18 -41.72
N ASP A 52 -14.16 -2.04 -41.81
CA ASP A 52 -13.32 -2.22 -40.64
C ASP A 52 -13.78 -1.23 -39.57
N GLY A 53 -14.33 -1.73 -38.46
CA GLY A 53 -14.85 -0.89 -37.38
C GLY A 53 -13.78 0.04 -36.82
N LYS A 54 -12.49 -0.31 -37.00
CA LYS A 54 -11.35 0.56 -36.71
C LYS A 54 -11.27 1.78 -37.65
N GLU A 55 -11.53 1.62 -38.95
CA GLU A 55 -11.57 2.74 -39.91
C GLU A 55 -12.73 3.67 -39.58
N LYS A 56 -13.92 3.13 -39.29
CA LYS A 56 -15.07 3.95 -38.85
C LYS A 56 -14.82 4.64 -37.51
N HIS A 57 -14.18 3.98 -36.53
CA HIS A 57 -13.79 4.67 -35.30
C HIS A 57 -12.83 5.84 -35.59
N GLN A 58 -11.85 5.67 -36.48
CA GLN A 58 -10.92 6.74 -36.81
C GLN A 58 -11.59 7.90 -37.57
N GLU A 59 -12.52 7.59 -38.48
CA GLU A 59 -13.34 8.57 -39.19
C GLU A 59 -14.17 9.42 -38.21
N ILE A 60 -14.89 8.77 -37.28
CA ILE A 60 -15.68 9.45 -36.23
C ILE A 60 -14.79 10.35 -35.36
N ILE A 61 -13.60 9.87 -34.96
CA ILE A 61 -12.64 10.63 -34.14
C ILE A 61 -12.08 11.84 -34.91
N THR A 62 -11.91 11.72 -36.24
CA THR A 62 -11.36 12.79 -37.08
C THR A 62 -12.40 13.86 -37.36
N GLU A 63 -13.61 13.47 -37.79
CA GLU A 63 -14.75 14.39 -38.00
C GLU A 63 -15.13 15.13 -36.71
N ALA A 64 -15.09 14.45 -35.55
CA ALA A 64 -15.32 15.06 -34.26
C ALA A 64 -14.27 16.11 -33.85
N ALA A 65 -13.05 16.04 -34.39
CA ALA A 65 -12.00 17.02 -34.14
C ALA A 65 -12.07 18.23 -35.10
N GLU A 66 -12.75 18.09 -36.25
CA GLU A 66 -12.96 19.17 -37.23
C GLU A 66 -14.27 19.94 -36.99
N ARG A 67 -15.29 19.30 -36.41
CA ARG A 67 -16.62 19.88 -36.15
C ARG A 67 -16.72 20.46 -34.74
N ASP A 68 -17.38 21.62 -34.61
CA ASP A 68 -17.71 22.23 -33.32
C ASP A 68 -18.89 21.51 -32.64
N LEU A 69 -18.57 20.48 -31.85
CA LEU A 69 -19.54 19.65 -31.13
C LEU A 69 -20.18 20.34 -29.89
N ASP A 70 -19.69 21.52 -29.48
CA ASP A 70 -20.34 22.32 -28.44
C ASP A 70 -21.61 23.00 -28.99
N ASN A 71 -21.71 23.17 -30.32
CA ASN A 71 -22.90 23.67 -30.98
C ASN A 71 -24.00 22.57 -31.07
N PRO A 72 -25.20 22.79 -30.50
CA PRO A 72 -26.25 21.77 -30.45
C PRO A 72 -26.78 21.33 -31.84
N GLU A 73 -26.73 22.19 -32.85
CA GLU A 73 -27.16 21.84 -34.22
C GLU A 73 -26.16 20.89 -34.88
N VAL A 74 -24.87 21.22 -34.81
CA VAL A 74 -23.76 20.40 -35.33
C VAL A 74 -23.70 19.06 -34.60
N ARG A 75 -23.89 19.07 -33.27
CA ARG A 75 -24.00 17.88 -32.43
C ARG A 75 -25.14 16.95 -32.84
N GLN A 76 -26.33 17.48 -33.14
CA GLN A 76 -27.44 16.64 -33.62
C GLN A 76 -27.19 16.07 -35.03
N GLN A 77 -26.58 16.84 -35.94
CA GLN A 77 -26.20 16.33 -37.26
C GLN A 77 -25.18 15.20 -37.15
N PHE A 78 -24.14 15.38 -36.33
CA PHE A 78 -23.13 14.35 -36.04
C PHE A 78 -23.75 13.09 -35.43
N LEU A 79 -24.72 13.23 -34.52
CA LEU A 79 -25.47 12.10 -33.97
C LEU A 79 -26.29 11.38 -35.04
N GLN A 80 -27.00 12.08 -35.92
CA GLN A 80 -27.76 11.43 -37.00
C GLN A 80 -26.85 10.64 -37.96
N GLU A 81 -25.64 11.13 -38.20
CA GLU A 81 -24.65 10.50 -39.09
C GLU A 81 -23.95 9.29 -38.45
N PHE A 82 -23.47 9.42 -37.19
CA PHE A 82 -22.53 8.46 -36.60
C PHE A 82 -23.09 7.55 -35.48
N ARG A 83 -24.26 7.87 -34.89
CA ARG A 83 -24.88 7.08 -33.80
C ARG A 83 -25.01 5.57 -34.07
N PRO A 84 -25.32 5.08 -35.30
CA PRO A 84 -25.38 3.65 -35.58
C PRO A 84 -24.05 2.93 -35.35
N TYR A 85 -22.92 3.61 -35.58
CA TYR A 85 -21.58 3.04 -35.55
C TYR A 85 -20.96 3.03 -34.14
N PHE A 86 -21.49 3.78 -33.17
CA PHE A 86 -20.91 3.84 -31.81
C PHE A 86 -20.85 2.49 -31.09
N LYS A 87 -21.76 1.55 -31.43
CA LYS A 87 -21.78 0.18 -30.91
C LYS A 87 -20.93 -0.81 -31.72
N GLN A 88 -20.40 -0.40 -32.88
CA GLN A 88 -19.56 -1.25 -33.70
C GLN A 88 -18.27 -1.60 -32.93
N LYS A 89 -17.79 -2.83 -33.09
CA LYS A 89 -16.51 -3.27 -32.55
C LYS A 89 -15.47 -3.20 -33.66
N GLY A 90 -14.33 -2.59 -33.37
CA GLY A 90 -13.17 -2.63 -34.25
C GLY A 90 -12.37 -3.93 -34.10
N THR A 91 -11.20 -3.98 -34.74
CA THR A 91 -10.21 -5.04 -34.54
C THR A 91 -9.96 -5.33 -33.06
N GLU A 92 -9.83 -6.60 -32.68
CA GLU A 92 -9.57 -7.04 -31.29
C GLU A 92 -10.67 -6.66 -30.27
N ASN A 93 -11.93 -6.50 -30.70
CA ASN A 93 -13.08 -6.06 -29.89
C ASN A 93 -12.96 -4.63 -29.30
N PHE A 94 -12.09 -3.79 -29.86
CA PHE A 94 -11.95 -2.40 -29.45
C PHE A 94 -13.30 -1.67 -29.57
N SER A 95 -13.71 -0.96 -28.51
CA SER A 95 -14.79 0.03 -28.61
C SER A 95 -14.24 1.36 -29.12
N ILE A 96 -15.14 2.27 -29.51
CA ILE A 96 -14.75 3.64 -29.88
C ILE A 96 -13.91 4.34 -28.80
N LEU A 97 -14.15 4.06 -27.51
CA LEU A 97 -13.34 4.60 -26.41
C LEU A 97 -11.91 4.01 -26.36
N HIS A 98 -11.69 2.76 -26.81
CA HIS A 98 -10.34 2.20 -26.92
C HIS A 98 -9.57 2.83 -28.08
N SER A 99 -10.26 3.08 -29.21
CA SER A 99 -9.70 3.83 -30.34
C SER A 99 -9.39 5.29 -29.96
N LEU A 100 -10.31 5.96 -29.28
CA LEU A 100 -10.15 7.33 -28.80
C LEU A 100 -8.99 7.44 -27.81
N ALA A 101 -8.98 6.58 -26.78
CA ALA A 101 -7.91 6.50 -25.80
C ALA A 101 -6.53 6.31 -26.45
N ARG A 102 -6.45 5.56 -27.55
CA ARG A 102 -5.23 5.39 -28.35
C ARG A 102 -4.85 6.65 -29.11
N ASP A 103 -5.78 7.30 -29.80
CA ASP A 103 -5.53 8.54 -30.56
C ASP A 103 -5.08 9.70 -29.65
N MET A 104 -5.58 9.76 -28.40
CA MET A 104 -5.15 10.72 -27.36
C MET A 104 -3.65 10.64 -26.99
N TYR A 105 -2.92 9.59 -27.40
CA TYR A 105 -1.48 9.45 -27.12
C TYR A 105 -0.61 8.94 -28.26
N ASP A 106 -1.17 8.57 -29.41
CA ASP A 106 -0.35 8.16 -30.55
C ASP A 106 0.51 9.35 -31.03
N LYS A 107 1.72 9.05 -31.49
CA LYS A 107 2.74 10.03 -31.86
C LYS A 107 3.00 10.06 -33.37
N SER A 108 2.17 9.34 -34.13
CA SER A 108 2.03 9.56 -35.57
C SER A 108 1.32 10.89 -35.80
N ASP A 109 1.90 11.69 -36.71
CA ASP A 109 1.63 13.10 -36.94
C ASP A 109 1.98 14.09 -35.82
N GLY A 110 2.28 15.32 -36.24
CA GLY A 110 2.85 16.39 -35.42
C GLY A 110 1.87 17.05 -34.43
N LYS A 111 0.90 16.29 -33.90
CA LYS A 111 -0.01 16.73 -32.84
C LYS A 111 0.80 17.18 -31.62
N LYS A 112 0.35 18.26 -30.96
CA LYS A 112 1.07 18.82 -29.81
C LYS A 112 0.84 17.95 -28.57
N ARG A 113 1.77 18.04 -27.62
CA ARG A 113 1.59 17.47 -26.28
C ARG A 113 0.33 18.07 -25.63
N ASN A 114 -0.56 17.22 -25.12
CA ASN A 114 -1.80 17.56 -24.40
C ASN A 114 -3.02 17.99 -25.25
N ASP A 115 -3.14 17.56 -26.51
CA ASP A 115 -4.35 17.81 -27.32
C ASP A 115 -5.61 17.03 -26.86
N TYR A 116 -5.55 16.32 -25.72
CA TYR A 116 -6.69 15.54 -25.21
C TYR A 116 -7.93 16.41 -24.85
N GLN A 117 -7.77 17.74 -24.75
CA GLN A 117 -8.89 18.67 -24.56
C GLN A 117 -9.81 18.78 -25.79
N ALA A 118 -9.30 18.55 -27.00
CA ALA A 118 -10.12 18.59 -28.22
C ALA A 118 -11.18 17.46 -28.26
N TYR A 119 -10.96 16.39 -27.51
CA TYR A 119 -11.84 15.21 -27.48
C TYR A 119 -12.86 15.23 -26.34
N ILE A 120 -12.91 16.30 -25.54
CA ILE A 120 -13.87 16.42 -24.43
C ILE A 120 -15.32 16.41 -24.95
N PRO A 121 -15.72 17.24 -25.95
CA PRO A 121 -17.10 17.27 -26.43
C PRO A 121 -17.54 15.93 -27.03
N LEU A 122 -16.62 15.22 -27.70
CA LEU A 122 -16.86 13.87 -28.23
C LEU A 122 -17.04 12.85 -27.09
N LEU A 123 -16.22 12.91 -26.04
CA LEU A 123 -16.32 11.99 -24.90
C LEU A 123 -17.65 12.17 -24.16
N ASP A 124 -18.05 13.41 -23.88
CA ASP A 124 -19.31 13.72 -23.19
C ASP A 124 -20.52 13.25 -24.02
N LEU A 125 -20.51 13.52 -25.33
CA LEU A 125 -21.51 13.02 -26.28
C LEU A 125 -21.60 11.48 -26.29
N LEU A 126 -20.46 10.80 -26.33
CA LEU A 126 -20.41 9.33 -26.31
C LEU A 126 -20.89 8.73 -24.98
N LEU A 127 -20.69 9.43 -23.86
CA LEU A 127 -21.12 8.97 -22.53
C LEU A 127 -22.62 9.22 -22.28
N GLU A 128 -23.20 10.27 -22.84
CA GLU A 128 -24.66 10.47 -22.84
C GLU A 128 -25.39 9.37 -23.61
N ASP A 129 -24.88 8.99 -24.78
CA ASP A 129 -25.51 7.97 -25.65
C ASP A 129 -25.17 6.52 -25.25
N LEU A 130 -24.01 6.28 -24.62
CA LEU A 130 -23.53 4.97 -24.18
C LEU A 130 -22.89 5.04 -22.78
N PRO A 131 -23.68 5.06 -21.68
CA PRO A 131 -23.15 5.11 -20.32
C PRO A 131 -22.26 3.92 -19.97
N ASP A 132 -22.53 2.72 -20.52
CA ASP A 132 -21.71 1.53 -20.30
C ASP A 132 -20.34 1.54 -21.01
N LEU A 133 -20.08 2.50 -21.90
CA LEU A 133 -18.88 2.56 -22.75
C LEU A 133 -17.54 2.44 -21.99
N PRO A 134 -17.34 3.02 -20.79
CA PRO A 134 -16.11 2.86 -20.00
C PRO A 134 -15.88 1.43 -19.49
N THR A 135 -16.97 0.68 -19.24
CA THR A 135 -16.90 -0.69 -18.72
C THR A 135 -16.59 -1.74 -19.80
N GLN A 136 -16.69 -1.37 -21.07
CA GLN A 136 -16.40 -2.25 -22.19
C GLN A 136 -14.92 -2.68 -22.19
N VAL A 137 -14.69 -3.89 -22.69
CA VAL A 137 -13.37 -4.52 -22.74
C VAL A 137 -12.98 -4.98 -24.14
N ASP A 138 -11.67 -5.06 -24.39
CA ASP A 138 -11.06 -5.67 -25.57
C ASP A 138 -10.88 -7.20 -25.44
N ALA A 139 -10.25 -7.82 -26.46
CA ALA A 139 -9.94 -9.25 -26.48
C ALA A 139 -8.99 -9.73 -25.35
N GLN A 140 -8.28 -8.82 -24.67
CA GLN A 140 -7.41 -9.10 -23.53
C GLN A 140 -8.06 -8.74 -22.18
N GLN A 141 -9.38 -8.46 -22.17
CA GLN A 141 -10.15 -7.97 -21.01
C GLN A 141 -9.64 -6.63 -20.46
N ARG A 142 -8.93 -5.83 -21.26
CA ARG A 142 -8.55 -4.45 -20.89
C ARG A 142 -9.73 -3.53 -21.15
N THR A 143 -9.98 -2.61 -20.23
CA THR A 143 -10.76 -1.39 -20.52
C THR A 143 -9.84 -0.32 -21.11
N ALA A 144 -10.41 0.74 -21.70
CA ALA A 144 -9.64 1.86 -22.23
C ALA A 144 -8.66 2.46 -21.19
N LEU A 145 -9.02 2.49 -19.90
CA LEU A 145 -8.15 3.01 -18.84
C LEU A 145 -6.88 2.16 -18.63
N HIS A 146 -6.96 0.84 -18.85
CA HIS A 146 -5.79 -0.03 -18.83
C HIS A 146 -4.82 0.30 -19.98
N MET A 147 -5.33 0.53 -21.20
CA MET A 147 -4.51 0.96 -22.34
C MET A 147 -3.79 2.29 -22.09
N VAL A 148 -4.49 3.28 -21.53
CA VAL A 148 -3.89 4.60 -21.21
C VAL A 148 -2.82 4.48 -20.11
N ALA A 149 -3.03 3.61 -19.12
CA ALA A 149 -2.02 3.30 -18.10
C ALA A 149 -0.80 2.57 -18.70
N GLU A 150 -1.00 1.56 -19.55
CA GLU A 150 0.05 0.86 -20.32
C GLU A 150 0.85 1.81 -21.23
N ALA A 151 0.21 2.87 -21.74
CA ALA A 151 0.85 3.91 -22.52
C ALA A 151 1.62 4.95 -21.67
N HIS A 152 1.64 4.79 -20.34
CA HIS A 152 2.23 5.69 -19.34
C HIS A 152 1.62 7.11 -19.30
N GLN A 153 0.39 7.30 -19.77
CA GLN A 153 -0.24 8.62 -19.97
C GLN A 153 -0.98 9.11 -18.72
N SER A 154 -0.20 9.48 -17.69
CA SER A 154 -0.74 9.82 -16.36
C SER A 154 -1.80 10.95 -16.36
N GLU A 155 -1.67 11.95 -17.23
CA GLU A 155 -2.66 13.05 -17.28
C GLU A 155 -3.98 12.62 -17.92
N VAL A 156 -3.95 11.74 -18.93
CA VAL A 156 -5.16 11.17 -19.54
C VAL A 156 -5.85 10.21 -18.56
N VAL A 157 -5.10 9.44 -17.75
CA VAL A 157 -5.67 8.62 -16.66
C VAL A 157 -6.42 9.49 -15.65
N LYS A 158 -5.82 10.61 -15.20
CA LYS A 158 -6.50 11.54 -14.27
C LYS A 158 -7.77 12.11 -14.91
N TYR A 159 -7.64 12.64 -16.13
CA TYR A 159 -8.75 13.22 -16.89
C TYR A 159 -9.93 12.26 -17.01
N LEU A 160 -9.69 11.01 -17.44
CA LEU A 160 -10.75 10.01 -17.57
C LEU A 160 -11.39 9.65 -16.22
N VAL A 161 -10.61 9.58 -15.14
CA VAL A 161 -11.14 9.27 -13.79
C VAL A 161 -11.86 10.46 -13.14
N ASP A 162 -11.63 11.67 -13.62
CA ASP A 162 -12.27 12.89 -13.12
C ASP A 162 -13.56 13.24 -13.86
N ASN A 163 -13.63 12.99 -15.17
CA ASN A 163 -14.74 13.45 -16.02
C ASN A 163 -15.68 12.32 -16.48
N VAL A 164 -15.23 11.06 -16.53
CA VAL A 164 -16.10 9.94 -16.90
C VAL A 164 -16.95 9.52 -15.68
N PRO A 165 -18.29 9.45 -15.81
CA PRO A 165 -19.17 8.95 -14.76
C PRO A 165 -18.74 7.55 -14.27
N SER A 166 -18.77 7.35 -12.96
CA SER A 166 -18.34 6.09 -12.33
C SER A 166 -19.50 5.14 -12.03
N ASP A 167 -20.44 5.00 -12.97
CA ASP A 167 -21.55 4.05 -12.83
C ASP A 167 -21.85 3.38 -14.19
N PRO A 168 -21.57 2.06 -14.35
CA PRO A 168 -20.95 1.17 -13.38
C PRO A 168 -19.46 1.46 -13.14
N ASP A 169 -18.96 1.07 -11.96
CA ASP A 169 -17.54 1.19 -11.63
C ASP A 169 -16.65 0.40 -12.61
N TRP A 170 -15.63 1.08 -13.15
CA TRP A 170 -14.71 0.51 -14.15
C TRP A 170 -13.24 0.44 -13.67
N ILE A 171 -12.97 0.96 -12.46
CA ILE A 171 -11.65 0.93 -11.79
C ILE A 171 -11.37 -0.43 -11.14
N ASP A 172 -12.41 -1.19 -10.79
CA ASP A 172 -12.31 -2.53 -10.20
C ASP A 172 -12.16 -3.67 -11.24
N LYS A 173 -12.33 -3.35 -12.53
CA LYS A 173 -12.20 -4.29 -13.64
C LYS A 173 -10.78 -4.84 -13.73
N GLN A 174 -10.71 -6.12 -14.04
CA GLN A 174 -9.48 -6.89 -14.13
C GLN A 174 -9.23 -7.32 -15.57
N ARG A 175 -7.99 -7.20 -16.00
CA ARG A 175 -7.45 -7.83 -17.21
C ARG A 175 -7.49 -9.36 -17.13
N LYS A 176 -7.16 -10.01 -18.25
CA LYS A 176 -7.00 -11.48 -18.34
C LYS A 176 -5.95 -12.07 -17.38
N ASP A 177 -4.99 -11.27 -16.91
CA ASP A 177 -4.00 -11.64 -15.90
C ASP A 177 -4.43 -11.30 -14.45
N GLY A 178 -5.62 -10.74 -14.25
CA GLY A 178 -6.14 -10.31 -12.96
C GLY A 178 -5.72 -8.89 -12.54
N GLU A 179 -4.86 -8.21 -13.31
CA GLU A 179 -4.41 -6.87 -12.95
C GLU A 179 -5.51 -5.82 -13.16
N THR A 180 -5.64 -4.91 -12.20
CA THR A 180 -6.41 -3.66 -12.36
C THR A 180 -5.50 -2.51 -12.81
N VAL A 181 -6.08 -1.40 -13.27
CA VAL A 181 -5.36 -0.16 -13.61
C VAL A 181 -4.38 0.27 -12.51
N LEU A 182 -4.77 0.15 -11.23
CA LEU A 182 -3.89 0.52 -10.12
C LEU A 182 -2.65 -0.40 -10.01
N HIS A 183 -2.76 -1.69 -10.34
CA HIS A 183 -1.60 -2.59 -10.39
C HIS A 183 -0.60 -2.12 -11.44
N ILE A 184 -1.05 -1.73 -12.62
CA ILE A 184 -0.22 -1.18 -13.71
C ILE A 184 0.45 0.13 -13.26
N CYS A 185 -0.33 1.09 -12.75
CA CYS A 185 0.19 2.38 -12.30
C CYS A 185 1.25 2.24 -11.19
N LEU A 186 1.05 1.31 -10.25
CA LEU A 186 2.03 0.99 -9.21
C LEU A 186 3.19 0.16 -9.72
N ARG A 187 2.99 -0.70 -10.74
CA ARG A 187 4.05 -1.49 -11.35
C ARG A 187 5.07 -0.58 -12.00
N ASP A 188 4.59 0.36 -12.79
CA ASP A 188 5.37 1.19 -13.71
C ASP A 188 5.75 2.56 -13.10
N GLY A 189 5.32 2.84 -11.87
CA GLY A 189 5.71 4.02 -11.09
C GLY A 189 5.05 5.32 -11.56
N LEU A 190 3.80 5.24 -12.04
CA LEU A 190 3.10 6.36 -12.68
C LEU A 190 2.60 7.40 -11.65
N PRO A 191 2.82 8.72 -11.87
CA PRO A 191 2.28 9.77 -11.01
C PRO A 191 0.75 9.77 -10.81
N CYS A 192 -0.02 9.17 -11.72
CA CYS A 192 -1.47 9.02 -11.54
C CYS A 192 -1.88 8.02 -10.45
N ALA A 193 -0.97 7.18 -9.93
CA ALA A 193 -1.28 6.21 -8.89
C ALA A 193 -1.84 6.87 -7.61
N GLU A 194 -1.27 8.00 -7.19
CA GLU A 194 -1.76 8.75 -6.02
C GLU A 194 -3.20 9.25 -6.21
N HIS A 195 -3.50 9.78 -7.41
CA HIS A 195 -4.83 10.27 -7.78
C HIS A 195 -5.88 9.14 -7.78
N LEU A 196 -5.53 7.99 -8.37
CA LEU A 196 -6.35 6.79 -8.35
C LEU A 196 -6.67 6.34 -6.92
N ILE A 197 -5.69 6.32 -6.02
CA ILE A 197 -5.89 5.92 -4.62
C ILE A 197 -6.83 6.91 -3.90
N ARG A 198 -6.66 8.22 -4.11
CA ARG A 198 -7.57 9.25 -3.56
C ARG A 198 -9.01 9.10 -4.09
N LYS A 199 -9.18 8.74 -5.36
CA LYS A 199 -10.49 8.48 -5.99
C LYS A 199 -11.12 7.18 -5.52
N ILE A 200 -10.34 6.14 -5.27
CA ILE A 200 -10.80 4.89 -4.63
C ILE A 200 -11.27 5.17 -3.19
N ALA A 201 -10.52 5.98 -2.42
CA ALA A 201 -10.92 6.40 -1.08
C ALA A 201 -12.25 7.17 -1.05
N ALA A 202 -12.47 8.04 -2.04
CA ALA A 202 -13.70 8.84 -2.16
C ALA A 202 -14.96 8.00 -2.43
N LYS A 203 -14.83 6.74 -2.88
CA LYS A 203 -15.96 5.81 -3.10
C LYS A 203 -16.45 5.12 -1.83
N GLY A 204 -15.83 5.41 -0.67
CA GLY A 204 -16.18 4.81 0.61
C GLY A 204 -15.38 3.55 0.95
N GLN A 205 -15.36 3.22 2.24
CA GLN A 205 -14.43 2.26 2.82
C GLN A 205 -14.59 0.84 2.26
N ASP A 206 -15.81 0.37 2.03
CA ASP A 206 -16.07 -1.01 1.60
C ASP A 206 -15.63 -1.25 0.15
N GLN A 207 -15.92 -0.31 -0.75
CA GLN A 207 -15.47 -0.37 -2.14
C GLN A 207 -13.95 -0.19 -2.23
N ALA A 208 -13.35 0.68 -1.39
CA ALA A 208 -11.90 0.79 -1.28
C ALA A 208 -11.24 -0.50 -0.79
N ASN A 209 -11.80 -1.14 0.25
CA ASN A 209 -11.34 -2.44 0.77
C ASN A 209 -11.43 -3.54 -0.29
N LYS A 210 -12.53 -3.59 -1.07
CA LYS A 210 -12.73 -4.53 -2.19
C LYS A 210 -11.66 -4.32 -3.26
N ILE A 211 -11.52 -3.10 -3.78
CA ILE A 211 -10.59 -2.78 -4.88
C ILE A 211 -9.12 -3.02 -4.47
N LEU A 212 -8.72 -2.59 -3.28
CA LEU A 212 -7.34 -2.74 -2.79
C LEU A 212 -7.01 -4.18 -2.32
N SER A 213 -8.03 -5.04 -2.19
CA SER A 213 -7.86 -6.48 -1.95
C SER A 213 -7.77 -7.33 -3.21
N ILE A 214 -8.01 -6.77 -4.41
CA ILE A 214 -7.87 -7.49 -5.69
C ILE A 214 -6.42 -7.99 -5.84
N GLN A 215 -6.27 -9.19 -6.41
CA GLN A 215 -4.99 -9.86 -6.59
C GLN A 215 -4.68 -10.04 -8.08
N GLY A 216 -3.56 -9.51 -8.55
CA GLY A 216 -3.12 -9.59 -9.95
C GLY A 216 -2.39 -10.90 -10.32
N GLU A 217 -1.54 -10.82 -11.35
CA GLU A 217 -0.92 -11.99 -12.02
C GLU A 217 -0.23 -12.98 -11.06
N ASN A 218 0.47 -12.50 -10.03
CA ASN A 218 1.17 -13.35 -9.05
C ASN A 218 0.39 -13.53 -7.73
N GLY A 219 -0.89 -13.20 -7.70
CA GLY A 219 -1.66 -13.03 -6.46
C GLY A 219 -1.28 -11.76 -5.68
N ASP A 220 -0.40 -10.92 -6.23
CA ASP A 220 0.05 -9.68 -5.62
C ASP A 220 -1.10 -8.66 -5.60
N THR A 221 -1.42 -8.11 -4.44
CA THR A 221 -2.33 -6.95 -4.32
C THR A 221 -1.60 -5.65 -4.69
N PRO A 222 -2.30 -4.50 -4.88
CA PRO A 222 -1.66 -3.20 -5.08
C PRO A 222 -0.59 -2.89 -4.02
N LEU A 223 -0.83 -3.27 -2.76
CA LEU A 223 0.12 -3.06 -1.66
C LEU A 223 1.41 -3.89 -1.85
N HIS A 224 1.34 -5.13 -2.34
CA HIS A 224 2.55 -5.94 -2.64
C HIS A 224 3.45 -5.25 -3.67
N ILE A 225 2.84 -4.75 -4.75
CA ILE A 225 3.55 -4.04 -5.82
C ILE A 225 4.17 -2.73 -5.32
N ALA A 226 3.46 -2.01 -4.44
CA ALA A 226 3.93 -0.75 -3.86
C ALA A 226 5.08 -0.93 -2.86
N VAL A 227 5.15 -2.04 -2.12
CA VAL A 227 6.22 -2.29 -1.13
C VAL A 227 7.45 -2.99 -1.69
N GLN A 228 7.50 -3.26 -3.00
CA GLN A 228 8.62 -3.96 -3.62
C GLN A 228 9.94 -3.19 -3.45
N TYR A 229 10.99 -3.84 -2.91
CA TYR A 229 12.24 -3.17 -2.50
C TYR A 229 12.91 -2.34 -3.62
N LYS A 230 12.83 -2.80 -4.87
CA LYS A 230 13.36 -2.10 -6.05
C LYS A 230 12.79 -0.69 -6.28
N LYS A 231 11.63 -0.37 -5.68
CA LYS A 231 10.91 0.90 -5.83
C LYS A 231 11.03 1.81 -4.63
N CYS A 232 11.75 1.40 -3.59
CA CYS A 232 11.89 2.17 -2.35
C CYS A 232 12.78 3.40 -2.59
N HIS A 233 12.21 4.45 -3.19
CA HIS A 233 12.91 5.68 -3.56
C HIS A 233 11.96 6.86 -3.68
N GLY A 234 12.44 8.07 -3.37
CA GLY A 234 11.64 9.29 -3.43
C GLY A 234 10.34 9.16 -2.63
N LYS A 235 9.21 9.46 -3.27
CA LYS A 235 7.87 9.50 -2.64
C LYS A 235 7.22 8.13 -2.37
N GLN A 236 7.93 7.01 -2.55
CA GLN A 236 7.30 5.69 -2.39
C GLN A 236 6.74 5.45 -0.98
N ALA A 237 7.38 6.00 0.07
CA ALA A 237 6.86 5.91 1.44
C ALA A 237 5.55 6.69 1.62
N GLU A 238 5.40 7.86 1.01
CA GLU A 238 4.13 8.64 1.02
C GLU A 238 3.01 7.86 0.32
N LEU A 239 3.33 7.20 -0.80
CA LEU A 239 2.37 6.39 -1.57
C LEU A 239 1.92 5.12 -0.81
N VAL A 240 2.84 4.44 -0.13
CA VAL A 240 2.52 3.30 0.74
C VAL A 240 1.72 3.75 1.96
N GLN A 241 2.06 4.90 2.57
CA GLN A 241 1.28 5.47 3.67
C GLN A 241 -0.16 5.74 3.23
N LEU A 242 -0.36 6.38 2.06
CA LEU A 242 -1.68 6.65 1.51
C LEU A 242 -2.49 5.36 1.26
N LEU A 243 -1.86 4.29 0.74
CA LEU A 243 -2.53 2.99 0.59
C LEU A 243 -2.98 2.42 1.94
N LEU A 244 -2.14 2.50 2.98
CA LEU A 244 -2.42 1.99 4.33
C LEU A 244 -3.46 2.81 5.10
N ASP A 245 -3.55 4.11 4.82
CA ASP A 245 -4.58 5.00 5.36
C ASP A 245 -5.95 4.77 4.70
N VAL A 246 -5.97 4.35 3.43
CA VAL A 246 -7.21 4.06 2.69
C VAL A 246 -7.70 2.63 2.95
N SER A 247 -6.83 1.62 3.04
CA SER A 247 -7.23 0.27 3.45
C SER A 247 -6.09 -0.52 4.08
N ASP A 248 -6.35 -1.08 5.26
CA ASP A 248 -5.44 -1.99 5.94
C ASP A 248 -5.71 -3.47 5.60
N THR A 249 -6.83 -3.77 4.94
CA THR A 249 -7.27 -5.16 4.63
C THR A 249 -6.27 -5.93 3.78
N ALA A 250 -5.58 -5.22 2.88
CA ALA A 250 -4.54 -5.78 2.02
C ALA A 250 -3.30 -6.29 2.78
N LEU A 251 -3.06 -5.85 4.03
CA LEU A 251 -1.95 -6.35 4.87
C LEU A 251 -2.09 -7.85 5.19
N GLY A 252 -3.33 -8.34 5.31
CA GLY A 252 -3.63 -9.73 5.65
C GLY A 252 -3.68 -10.69 4.45
N LYS A 253 -3.63 -10.18 3.22
CA LYS A 253 -3.71 -11.00 2.00
C LYS A 253 -2.34 -11.59 1.68
N GLU A 254 -2.31 -12.89 1.38
CA GLU A 254 -1.12 -13.57 0.88
C GLU A 254 -1.18 -13.71 -0.64
N ASN A 255 -0.05 -13.48 -1.31
CA ASN A 255 0.10 -13.73 -2.75
C ASN A 255 0.30 -15.23 -3.05
N ARG A 256 0.49 -15.61 -4.33
CA ARG A 256 0.67 -17.03 -4.73
C ARG A 256 1.91 -17.70 -4.12
N TYR A 257 2.83 -16.94 -3.55
CA TYR A 257 4.01 -17.45 -2.82
C TYR A 257 3.75 -17.62 -1.32
N GLY A 258 2.52 -17.41 -0.84
CA GLY A 258 2.17 -17.46 0.59
C GLY A 258 2.77 -16.30 1.39
N LEU A 259 3.14 -15.20 0.74
CA LEU A 259 3.73 -14.02 1.39
C LEU A 259 2.68 -12.91 1.50
N SER A 260 2.50 -12.39 2.71
CA SER A 260 1.86 -11.08 2.94
C SER A 260 2.73 -9.93 2.41
N PRO A 261 2.23 -8.68 2.26
CA PRO A 261 3.03 -7.53 1.82
C PRO A 261 4.28 -7.30 2.67
N VAL A 262 4.20 -7.48 4.00
CA VAL A 262 5.36 -7.25 4.89
C VAL A 262 6.47 -8.27 4.64
N ARG A 263 6.11 -9.55 4.55
CA ARG A 263 7.04 -10.63 4.20
C ARG A 263 7.57 -10.50 2.76
N TYR A 264 6.74 -10.04 1.83
CA TYR A 264 7.14 -9.75 0.44
C TYR A 264 8.16 -8.61 0.35
N HIS A 265 7.98 -7.51 1.11
CA HIS A 265 8.99 -6.45 1.21
C HIS A 265 10.34 -7.01 1.69
N GLN A 266 10.33 -7.77 2.80
CA GLN A 266 11.56 -8.38 3.36
C GLN A 266 12.22 -9.35 2.37
N GLU A 267 11.45 -10.18 1.66
CA GLU A 267 12.01 -11.15 0.72
C GLU A 267 12.50 -10.50 -0.57
N SER A 268 11.81 -9.46 -1.07
CA SER A 268 12.29 -8.64 -2.19
C SER A 268 13.59 -7.89 -1.84
N GLN A 269 13.79 -7.48 -0.58
CA GLN A 269 15.05 -6.93 -0.10
C GLN A 269 16.17 -7.99 -0.04
N ARG A 270 15.88 -9.20 0.46
CA ARG A 270 16.85 -10.31 0.55
C ARG A 270 17.31 -10.76 -0.83
N THR A 271 16.37 -11.04 -1.74
CA THR A 271 16.66 -11.47 -3.11
C THR A 271 17.46 -10.42 -3.86
N PHE A 272 17.13 -9.13 -3.73
CA PHE A 272 17.93 -8.04 -4.30
C PHE A 272 19.37 -8.00 -3.75
N ARG A 273 19.55 -8.10 -2.42
CA ARG A 273 20.88 -8.16 -1.78
C ARG A 273 21.67 -9.40 -2.21
N ALA A 274 21.02 -10.56 -2.36
CA ALA A 274 21.65 -11.79 -2.84
C ALA A 274 22.13 -11.64 -4.29
N GLN A 275 21.29 -11.11 -5.19
CA GLN A 275 21.66 -10.81 -6.59
C GLN A 275 22.88 -9.88 -6.67
N LEU A 276 22.98 -8.88 -5.80
CA LEU A 276 24.15 -8.00 -5.72
C LEU A 276 25.42 -8.71 -5.27
N SER A 277 25.31 -9.64 -4.30
CA SER A 277 26.47 -10.41 -3.82
C SER A 277 27.03 -11.39 -4.85
N GLN A 278 26.20 -11.83 -5.81
CA GLN A 278 26.56 -12.80 -6.85
C GLN A 278 27.00 -12.15 -8.17
N ALA A 279 26.85 -10.83 -8.33
CA ALA A 279 27.33 -10.13 -9.50
C ALA A 279 28.88 -10.15 -9.55
N PRO A 280 29.50 -10.60 -10.66
CA PRO A 280 30.96 -10.65 -10.75
C PRO A 280 31.54 -9.23 -10.63
N ARG A 281 32.48 -9.03 -9.69
CA ARG A 281 33.22 -7.78 -9.54
C ARG A 281 34.02 -7.51 -10.81
N ILE A 282 33.48 -6.69 -11.71
CA ILE A 282 34.26 -6.07 -12.78
C ILE A 282 35.32 -5.21 -12.08
N THR A 283 36.56 -5.67 -12.13
CA THR A 283 37.72 -4.93 -11.65
C THR A 283 37.91 -3.70 -12.53
N ARG A 284 37.30 -2.57 -12.13
CA ARG A 284 37.66 -1.25 -12.66
C ARG A 284 39.16 -1.05 -12.42
N SER A 285 39.94 -1.18 -13.48
CA SER A 285 41.34 -0.78 -13.50
C SER A 285 41.43 0.69 -13.08
N LYS A 286 42.37 0.99 -12.18
CA LYS A 286 42.61 2.38 -11.76
C LYS A 286 43.01 3.21 -12.99
N PRO A 287 42.43 4.40 -13.22
CA PRO A 287 43.01 5.36 -14.14
C PRO A 287 44.41 5.76 -13.65
N SER A 288 45.40 5.68 -14.54
CA SER A 288 46.72 6.27 -14.31
C SER A 288 46.58 7.79 -14.18
N PRO A 289 47.36 8.47 -13.30
CA PRO A 289 47.39 9.93 -13.30
C PRO A 289 48.04 10.45 -14.59
N PRO A 290 47.61 11.64 -15.09
CA PRO A 290 48.20 12.24 -16.28
C PRO A 290 49.64 12.69 -16.04
N SER A 291 50.50 12.45 -17.02
CA SER A 291 51.89 12.91 -17.05
C SER A 291 51.97 14.41 -17.30
N SER A 292 52.47 15.18 -16.34
CA SER A 292 52.95 16.56 -16.55
C SER A 292 54.43 16.55 -16.94
N GLU A 293 54.81 17.36 -17.92
CA GLU A 293 56.14 17.37 -18.51
C GLU A 293 57.23 18.06 -17.65
N ALA A 294 58.47 17.66 -17.93
CA ALA A 294 59.71 18.45 -17.80
C ALA A 294 60.10 19.07 -16.45
N SER A 295 61.15 18.50 -15.84
CA SER A 295 62.42 19.22 -15.61
C SER A 295 63.59 18.25 -15.47
N ALA A 296 64.75 18.63 -15.97
CA ALA A 296 65.94 17.78 -16.06
C ALA A 296 66.91 18.01 -14.89
N GLN A 297 67.63 16.97 -14.48
CA GLN A 297 69.08 17.07 -14.20
C GLN A 297 69.77 15.69 -14.01
N ASP A 298 70.95 15.59 -14.60
CA ASP A 298 72.16 14.86 -14.17
C ASP A 298 72.21 13.32 -13.99
N ALA A 299 72.79 12.71 -15.05
CA ALA A 299 74.16 12.14 -15.02
C ALA A 299 74.44 10.65 -14.71
N LYS A 300 75.23 10.05 -15.62
CA LYS A 300 76.27 9.02 -15.42
C LYS A 300 75.85 7.57 -15.08
N THR A 301 75.90 6.65 -16.06
CA THR A 301 77.08 5.79 -16.39
C THR A 301 76.70 4.60 -17.29
N ALA A 302 77.66 4.13 -18.09
CA ALA A 302 77.75 2.95 -18.97
C ALA A 302 76.94 1.67 -18.60
N THR A 303 76.71 0.69 -19.49
CA THR A 303 77.58 0.17 -20.58
C THR A 303 76.82 -0.73 -21.58
N ARG A 304 77.34 -0.89 -22.81
CA ARG A 304 77.40 -2.11 -23.69
C ARG A 304 76.35 -3.25 -23.53
N THR A 305 75.79 -3.89 -24.57
CA THR A 305 76.36 -4.19 -25.91
C THR A 305 75.30 -4.72 -26.93
N LEU A 306 75.49 -4.38 -28.23
CA LEU A 306 75.24 -5.18 -29.46
C LEU A 306 73.86 -5.85 -29.79
N ARG A 307 73.14 -5.27 -30.78
CA ARG A 307 72.90 -5.74 -32.19
C ARG A 307 72.70 -7.26 -32.52
N PRO A 308 72.13 -7.63 -33.71
CA PRO A 308 71.22 -6.90 -34.64
C PRO A 308 70.16 -7.73 -35.43
N ARG A 309 69.23 -7.02 -36.14
CA ARG A 309 68.57 -7.40 -37.44
C ARG A 309 67.68 -8.67 -37.45
N ALA A 310 66.73 -8.89 -38.36
CA ALA A 310 66.29 -8.31 -39.65
C ALA A 310 64.79 -8.73 -39.86
N LYS A 311 63.99 -8.35 -40.86
CA LYS A 311 64.02 -7.45 -42.05
C LYS A 311 62.54 -7.20 -42.46
N ALA A 312 62.23 -6.05 -43.06
CA ALA A 312 61.02 -5.84 -43.87
C ALA A 312 61.25 -6.42 -45.31
N PRO A 313 60.38 -6.23 -46.33
CA PRO A 313 59.06 -5.57 -46.40
C PRO A 313 58.00 -6.36 -47.21
N ALA A 314 56.84 -5.77 -47.51
CA ALA A 314 56.30 -5.61 -48.87
C ALA A 314 54.96 -4.86 -48.86
N ASP A 315 54.57 -4.35 -50.03
CA ASP A 315 53.50 -3.38 -50.26
C ASP A 315 52.72 -3.75 -51.55
N LYS A 316 51.58 -3.08 -51.78
CA LYS A 316 50.77 -3.04 -53.02
C LYS A 316 49.70 -4.13 -53.30
N ASP A 317 48.46 -3.66 -53.23
CA ASP A 317 47.55 -3.41 -54.39
C ASP A 317 47.03 -4.60 -55.23
N GLY A 318 45.72 -4.62 -55.52
CA GLY A 318 45.06 -5.69 -56.28
C GLY A 318 43.53 -5.59 -56.30
N THR A 319 42.96 -5.41 -57.50
CA THR A 319 41.55 -5.04 -57.72
C THR A 319 40.58 -6.23 -57.98
N ASN A 320 39.28 -5.92 -57.80
CA ASN A 320 38.16 -6.24 -58.72
C ASN A 320 37.21 -7.44 -58.47
N LYS A 321 35.89 -7.16 -58.62
CA LYS A 321 34.73 -8.09 -58.87
C LYS A 321 34.31 -8.97 -57.67
N LYS A 322 33.03 -9.34 -57.43
CA LYS A 322 31.80 -9.30 -58.27
C LYS A 322 30.49 -9.41 -57.41
N GLN A 323 29.41 -8.75 -57.85
CA GLN A 323 27.97 -9.16 -57.90
C GLN A 323 27.18 -9.81 -56.73
N LEU A 324 26.00 -9.20 -56.51
CA LEU A 324 24.62 -9.74 -56.29
C LEU A 324 24.13 -10.40 -54.98
N SER A 325 22.99 -9.85 -54.51
CA SER A 325 21.89 -10.48 -53.76
C SER A 325 22.17 -10.98 -52.32
N SER A 326 21.26 -10.92 -51.34
CA SER A 326 19.85 -10.50 -51.29
C SER A 326 19.53 -9.91 -49.90
N ARG A 327 18.44 -9.13 -49.75
CA ARG A 327 17.93 -8.71 -48.42
C ARG A 327 17.00 -9.79 -47.85
N PRO A 328 17.15 -10.15 -46.56
CA PRO A 328 16.01 -10.57 -45.74
C PRO A 328 15.53 -9.44 -44.79
N ALA A 329 14.32 -9.60 -44.27
CA ALA A 329 13.58 -8.59 -43.51
C ALA A 329 14.25 -8.17 -42.19
N ALA A 330 14.02 -6.91 -41.80
CA ALA A 330 14.46 -6.37 -40.51
C ALA A 330 13.57 -6.91 -39.36
N ILE A 331 14.03 -7.97 -38.72
CA ILE A 331 13.50 -8.40 -37.42
C ILE A 331 13.76 -7.27 -36.41
N ARG A 332 12.70 -6.60 -35.95
CA ARG A 332 12.78 -5.65 -34.82
C ARG A 332 13.29 -6.41 -33.59
N LYS A 333 14.57 -6.24 -33.26
CA LYS A 333 15.15 -6.78 -32.02
C LYS A 333 14.40 -6.21 -30.83
N ARG A 334 13.82 -7.08 -30.00
CA ARG A 334 13.43 -6.74 -28.62
C ARG A 334 14.65 -6.11 -27.92
N GLN A 335 14.43 -5.00 -27.22
CA GLN A 335 15.52 -4.38 -26.45
C GLN A 335 16.01 -5.35 -25.36
N PRO A 336 17.33 -5.43 -25.09
CA PRO A 336 17.83 -6.24 -23.99
C PRO A 336 17.36 -5.68 -22.65
N SER A 337 17.13 -6.56 -21.68
CA SER A 337 16.83 -6.21 -20.30
C SER A 337 17.83 -5.22 -19.72
N GLU A 338 17.33 -4.22 -19.00
CA GLU A 338 18.16 -3.26 -18.26
C GLU A 338 19.13 -3.97 -17.32
N GLN A 339 20.39 -3.51 -17.29
CA GLN A 339 21.44 -4.17 -16.51
C GLN A 339 21.24 -3.93 -15.00
N PRO A 340 21.51 -4.93 -14.13
CA PRO A 340 21.33 -4.80 -12.69
C PRO A 340 22.01 -3.58 -12.05
N ALA A 341 23.13 -3.13 -12.62
CA ALA A 341 23.93 -2.02 -12.10
C ALA A 341 23.16 -0.68 -12.01
N GLN A 342 22.28 -0.39 -12.98
CA GLN A 342 21.50 0.86 -13.02
C GLN A 342 20.30 0.84 -12.05
N GLN A 343 19.86 -0.34 -11.61
CA GLN A 343 18.80 -0.49 -10.61
C GLN A 343 19.32 -0.27 -9.17
N ILE A 344 20.64 -0.23 -8.96
CA ILE A 344 21.27 -0.03 -7.65
C ILE A 344 21.23 1.44 -7.23
N GLU A 345 21.57 2.36 -8.14
CA GLU A 345 21.74 3.79 -7.83
C GLU A 345 20.42 4.50 -7.47
N LYS A 346 19.27 3.83 -7.66
CA LYS A 346 17.95 4.41 -7.37
C LYS A 346 17.37 4.04 -6.02
N VAL A 347 17.75 2.91 -5.39
CA VAL A 347 17.08 2.43 -4.17
C VAL A 347 17.63 3.11 -2.92
N ASP A 348 16.76 3.80 -2.19
CA ASP A 348 17.08 4.44 -0.91
C ASP A 348 16.79 3.47 0.26
N PRO A 349 17.82 3.07 1.04
CA PRO A 349 17.64 2.16 2.17
C PRO A 349 16.82 2.75 3.32
N GLU A 350 16.79 4.07 3.50
CA GLU A 350 16.00 4.73 4.55
C GLU A 350 14.52 4.83 4.15
N VAL A 351 14.21 5.00 2.86
CA VAL A 351 12.83 4.86 2.34
C VAL A 351 12.33 3.42 2.53
N ALA A 352 13.16 2.42 2.25
CA ALA A 352 12.79 1.02 2.46
C ALA A 352 12.53 0.71 3.96
N LYS A 353 13.42 1.18 4.85
CA LYS A 353 13.23 1.08 6.30
C LYS A 353 11.97 1.80 6.77
N THR A 354 11.70 3.00 6.24
CA THR A 354 10.46 3.74 6.53
C THR A 354 9.23 2.93 6.13
N ILE A 355 9.20 2.36 4.92
CA ILE A 355 8.12 1.48 4.46
C ILE A 355 7.95 0.27 5.40
N GLN A 356 9.04 -0.37 5.82
CA GLN A 356 9.00 -1.47 6.78
C GLN A 356 8.41 -1.03 8.14
N ASP A 357 8.81 0.12 8.67
CA ASP A 357 8.30 0.66 9.94
C ASP A 357 6.81 1.06 9.83
N LEU A 358 6.35 1.58 8.68
CA LEU A 358 4.94 1.88 8.44
C LEU A 358 4.08 0.61 8.41
N LEU A 359 4.54 -0.42 7.69
CA LEU A 359 3.87 -1.72 7.63
C LEU A 359 3.79 -2.39 9.00
N LEU A 360 4.87 -2.36 9.78
CA LEU A 360 4.90 -2.86 11.17
C LEU A 360 3.90 -2.11 12.05
N LYS A 361 3.93 -0.77 12.04
CA LYS A 361 3.01 0.06 12.84
C LYS A 361 1.56 -0.21 12.49
N GLN A 362 1.19 -0.20 11.20
CA GLN A 362 -0.21 -0.40 10.81
C GLN A 362 -0.70 -1.81 11.14
N CYS A 363 0.11 -2.84 10.90
CA CYS A 363 -0.22 -4.22 11.29
C CYS A 363 -0.47 -4.34 12.81
N LEU A 364 0.44 -3.83 13.64
CA LEU A 364 0.34 -3.95 15.10
C LEU A 364 -0.75 -3.05 15.72
N ARG A 365 -1.21 -2.01 15.01
CA ARG A 365 -2.35 -1.17 15.40
C ARG A 365 -3.70 -1.85 15.18
N THR A 366 -3.93 -2.46 14.02
CA THR A 366 -5.28 -2.89 13.61
C THR A 366 -5.54 -4.38 13.81
N ARG A 367 -4.50 -5.22 13.91
CA ARG A 367 -4.62 -6.69 13.94
C ARG A 367 -4.54 -7.26 15.34
N SER A 368 -5.25 -8.37 15.58
CA SER A 368 -5.04 -9.18 16.77
C SER A 368 -3.62 -9.74 16.83
N ARG A 369 -3.17 -10.16 18.02
CA ARG A 369 -1.83 -10.73 18.22
C ARG A 369 -1.54 -11.90 17.28
N GLU A 370 -2.52 -12.79 17.09
CA GLU A 370 -2.38 -14.00 16.27
C GLU A 370 -2.32 -13.68 14.77
N GLU A 371 -3.16 -12.75 14.30
CA GLU A 371 -3.10 -12.24 12.93
C GLU A 371 -1.78 -11.51 12.67
N ALA A 372 -1.32 -10.67 13.60
CA ALA A 372 -0.06 -9.95 13.47
C ALA A 372 1.14 -10.89 13.38
N ILE A 373 1.19 -11.96 14.19
CA ILE A 373 2.21 -13.02 14.06
C ILE A 373 2.14 -13.67 12.68
N ARG A 374 0.95 -14.04 12.22
CA ARG A 374 0.74 -14.69 10.91
C ARG A 374 1.17 -13.79 9.75
N ILE A 375 0.85 -12.49 9.81
CA ILE A 375 1.23 -11.51 8.79
C ILE A 375 2.74 -11.27 8.82
N LEU A 376 3.33 -10.96 9.98
CA LEU A 376 4.74 -10.55 10.08
C LEU A 376 5.73 -11.72 9.94
N HIS A 377 5.36 -12.91 10.43
CA HIS A 377 6.27 -14.06 10.56
C HIS A 377 5.81 -15.33 9.83
N GLY A 378 4.54 -15.42 9.44
CA GLY A 378 3.96 -16.67 8.93
C GLY A 378 3.90 -17.74 10.02
N ALA A 379 4.32 -18.96 9.69
CA ALA A 379 4.21 -20.12 10.59
C ALA A 379 5.23 -20.15 11.75
N VAL A 380 6.30 -19.34 11.73
CA VAL A 380 7.39 -19.40 12.72
C VAL A 380 7.68 -18.03 13.30
N GLN A 381 7.13 -17.76 14.49
CA GLN A 381 7.44 -16.54 15.25
C GLN A 381 8.92 -16.53 15.65
N ARG A 382 9.68 -15.57 15.10
CA ARG A 382 11.11 -15.36 15.44
C ARG A 382 11.35 -14.18 16.38
N ARG A 383 10.37 -13.29 16.51
CA ARG A 383 10.46 -12.09 17.34
C ARG A 383 9.18 -11.92 18.16
N GLN A 384 9.32 -11.32 19.34
CA GLN A 384 8.19 -10.94 20.18
C GLN A 384 7.60 -9.62 19.67
N LEU A 385 6.27 -9.57 19.66
CA LEU A 385 5.47 -8.39 19.29
C LEU A 385 4.99 -7.62 20.53
N ASP A 386 5.12 -8.21 21.71
CA ASP A 386 4.62 -7.71 22.97
C ASP A 386 5.60 -8.01 24.12
N PHE A 387 5.50 -7.24 25.20
CA PHE A 387 6.23 -7.47 26.43
C PHE A 387 5.30 -7.34 27.63
N ASP A 388 4.81 -8.48 28.11
CA ASP A 388 3.80 -8.55 29.16
C ASP A 388 4.39 -9.16 30.45
N LEU A 389 4.40 -8.37 31.52
CA LEU A 389 4.81 -8.78 32.86
C LEU A 389 3.60 -9.07 33.78
N VAL A 390 2.36 -8.85 33.34
CA VAL A 390 1.14 -9.11 34.13
C VAL A 390 0.99 -10.59 34.53
N PRO A 391 1.38 -11.60 33.72
CA PRO A 391 1.39 -13.00 34.14
C PRO A 391 2.35 -13.32 35.30
N LEU A 392 3.26 -12.42 35.69
CA LEU A 392 4.14 -12.64 36.83
C LEU A 392 3.32 -12.61 38.14
N ARG A 393 3.19 -13.78 38.76
CA ARG A 393 2.57 -13.94 40.10
C ARG A 393 3.41 -13.36 41.26
N LYS A 394 4.38 -12.49 40.97
CA LYS A 394 5.29 -11.87 41.94
C LYS A 394 5.23 -10.36 41.83
N HIS A 395 5.14 -9.69 42.96
CA HIS A 395 5.18 -8.23 43.04
C HIS A 395 6.60 -7.66 43.02
N THR A 396 7.65 -8.48 43.04
CA THR A 396 9.03 -8.04 42.83
C THR A 396 9.79 -8.93 41.84
N ILE A 397 10.75 -8.33 41.13
CA ILE A 397 11.67 -8.98 40.20
C ILE A 397 13.04 -8.33 40.32
N SER A 398 14.14 -9.09 40.40
CA SER A 398 15.47 -8.47 40.32
C SER A 398 15.85 -8.20 38.87
N ALA A 399 16.66 -7.15 38.64
CA ALA A 399 17.18 -6.82 37.32
C ALA A 399 17.94 -7.99 36.66
N ASP A 400 18.67 -8.79 37.45
CA ASP A 400 19.33 -10.02 36.97
C ASP A 400 18.33 -11.08 36.48
N VAL A 401 17.18 -11.21 37.15
CA VAL A 401 16.12 -12.15 36.75
C VAL A 401 15.39 -11.63 35.51
N LEU A 402 15.17 -10.30 35.41
CA LEU A 402 14.64 -9.67 34.21
C LEU A 402 15.57 -9.93 33.00
N GLU A 403 16.89 -9.71 33.14
CA GLU A 403 17.87 -9.94 32.07
C GLU A 403 17.96 -11.43 31.69
N ARG A 404 17.84 -12.37 32.64
CA ARG A 404 17.81 -13.81 32.33
C ARG A 404 16.50 -14.23 31.65
N TYR A 405 15.37 -13.77 32.18
CA TYR A 405 14.04 -14.06 31.65
C TYR A 405 13.88 -13.52 30.22
N ALA A 406 14.45 -12.35 29.95
CA ALA A 406 14.22 -11.63 28.72
C ALA A 406 15.44 -11.60 27.78
N GLY A 407 16.60 -12.11 28.22
CA GLY A 407 17.85 -12.09 27.48
C GLY A 407 17.80 -12.79 26.11
N HIS A 408 16.99 -13.85 26.03
CA HIS A 408 16.74 -14.65 24.83
C HIS A 408 15.57 -14.15 23.97
N LEU A 409 14.89 -13.07 24.38
CA LEU A 409 13.83 -12.44 23.61
C LEU A 409 14.42 -11.48 22.58
N TYR A 410 14.04 -11.69 21.32
CA TYR A 410 14.31 -10.76 20.22
C TYR A 410 13.01 -10.03 19.91
N PHE A 411 13.01 -8.70 19.93
CA PHE A 411 11.80 -7.92 19.64
C PHE A 411 11.77 -7.46 18.19
N GLU A 412 10.57 -7.12 17.70
CA GLU A 412 10.47 -6.19 16.57
C GLU A 412 10.80 -4.75 17.03
N PRO A 413 11.22 -3.84 16.13
CA PRO A 413 11.44 -2.42 16.47
C PRO A 413 10.16 -1.72 16.97
N VAL A 414 9.00 -2.29 16.67
CA VAL A 414 7.66 -1.84 17.06
C VAL A 414 7.01 -2.92 17.92
N LEU A 415 6.53 -2.57 19.11
CA LEU A 415 5.71 -3.46 19.96
C LEU A 415 4.23 -3.07 19.92
N GLN A 416 3.34 -4.07 19.88
CA GLN A 416 1.89 -3.89 20.01
C GLN A 416 1.50 -3.42 21.41
N TYR A 417 2.16 -3.93 22.45
CA TYR A 417 2.03 -3.40 23.80
C TYR A 417 3.21 -3.74 24.72
N VAL A 418 3.36 -2.91 25.75
CA VAL A 418 4.17 -3.18 26.94
C VAL A 418 3.23 -3.09 28.15
N ALA A 419 3.15 -4.16 28.95
CA ALA A 419 2.30 -4.22 30.13
C ALA A 419 3.12 -4.51 31.40
N ILE A 420 3.05 -3.59 32.37
CA ILE A 420 3.76 -3.68 33.65
C ILE A 420 2.72 -3.61 34.79
N PRO A 421 2.52 -4.70 35.56
CA PRO A 421 1.62 -4.68 36.72
C PRO A 421 2.27 -3.92 37.89
N LYS A 422 1.59 -3.84 39.03
CA LYS A 422 2.17 -3.32 40.28
C LYS A 422 3.31 -4.23 40.74
N LEU A 423 4.52 -3.87 40.29
CA LEU A 423 5.77 -4.63 40.32
C LEU A 423 6.89 -3.73 40.84
N GLU A 424 7.84 -4.26 41.60
CA GLU A 424 9.06 -3.55 42.03
C GLU A 424 10.29 -4.21 41.39
N VAL A 425 11.14 -3.43 40.72
CA VAL A 425 12.41 -3.94 40.19
C VAL A 425 13.52 -3.74 41.22
N GLU A 426 14.07 -4.84 41.73
CA GLU A 426 15.16 -4.87 42.70
C GLU A 426 16.53 -4.90 41.99
N ASN A 427 17.59 -4.45 42.68
CA ASN A 427 18.99 -4.60 42.26
C ASN A 427 19.35 -4.04 40.86
N PHE A 428 18.59 -3.06 40.35
CA PHE A 428 18.93 -2.39 39.09
C PHE A 428 20.25 -1.58 39.19
N PRO A 429 20.98 -1.36 38.08
CA PRO A 429 22.30 -0.74 38.10
C PRO A 429 22.24 0.77 38.35
N VAL A 430 21.96 1.17 39.59
CA VAL A 430 21.81 2.55 40.06
C VAL A 430 22.95 3.46 39.58
N SER A 431 24.20 2.97 39.58
CA SER A 431 25.39 3.70 39.11
C SER A 431 25.28 4.24 37.69
N LYS A 432 24.49 3.59 36.81
CA LYS A 432 24.25 4.03 35.42
C LYS A 432 23.61 5.41 35.32
N TRP A 433 22.81 5.80 36.33
CA TRP A 433 21.98 7.00 36.27
C TRP A 433 22.23 8.01 37.40
N LYS A 434 23.16 7.75 38.34
CA LYS A 434 23.46 8.65 39.49
C LYS A 434 23.79 10.10 39.10
N HIS A 435 24.20 10.34 37.86
CA HIS A 435 24.58 11.65 37.33
C HIS A 435 23.56 12.22 36.33
N GLU A 436 22.45 11.52 36.05
CA GLU A 436 21.38 12.03 35.19
C GLU A 436 20.44 12.96 35.99
N PRO A 437 19.96 14.09 35.43
CA PRO A 437 19.15 15.09 36.16
C PRO A 437 17.86 14.56 36.81
N PHE A 438 17.30 13.46 36.30
CA PHE A 438 16.10 12.85 36.89
C PHE A 438 16.38 12.13 38.22
N TRP A 439 17.65 11.82 38.52
CA TRP A 439 18.03 10.96 39.63
C TRP A 439 17.72 11.55 41.01
N ASP A 440 17.74 12.88 41.13
CA ASP A 440 17.40 13.58 42.37
C ASP A 440 15.88 13.76 42.59
N SER A 441 15.05 13.31 41.64
CA SER A 441 13.59 13.39 41.76
C SER A 441 13.06 12.50 42.91
N LYS A 442 11.99 12.97 43.56
CA LYS A 442 11.26 12.22 44.60
C LYS A 442 10.30 11.24 43.93
N GLY A 443 10.40 9.95 44.27
CA GLY A 443 9.56 8.88 43.71
C GLY A 443 10.37 7.64 43.33
N ARG A 444 9.66 6.63 42.83
CA ARG A 444 10.27 5.40 42.30
C ARG A 444 11.00 5.64 40.98
N LYS A 445 12.03 4.82 40.72
CA LYS A 445 13.00 4.98 39.62
C LYS A 445 13.26 3.69 38.84
N ASP A 446 12.65 2.60 39.26
CA ASP A 446 13.07 1.25 38.93
C ASP A 446 12.57 0.79 37.55
N TYR A 447 11.46 1.33 37.05
CA TYR A 447 11.00 1.08 35.68
C TYR A 447 11.91 1.67 34.59
N VAL A 448 12.81 2.61 34.91
CA VAL A 448 13.86 3.05 33.96
C VAL A 448 14.71 1.87 33.49
N ALA A 449 14.90 0.85 34.33
CA ALA A 449 15.60 -0.38 33.97
C ALA A 449 14.90 -1.11 32.81
N ILE A 450 13.58 -1.28 32.91
CA ILE A 450 12.77 -1.97 31.91
C ILE A 450 12.79 -1.22 30.58
N PHE A 451 12.60 0.11 30.61
CA PHE A 451 12.55 0.92 29.39
C PHE A 451 13.94 1.15 28.74
N ASP A 452 15.02 1.34 29.51
CA ASP A 452 16.37 1.37 28.92
C ASP A 452 16.74 0.00 28.31
N TRP A 453 16.35 -1.10 28.95
CA TRP A 453 16.58 -2.46 28.43
C TRP A 453 15.78 -2.74 27.14
N LEU A 454 14.50 -2.37 27.07
CA LEU A 454 13.70 -2.47 25.83
C LEU A 454 14.35 -1.68 24.67
N TYR A 455 14.88 -0.49 24.98
CA TYR A 455 15.60 0.33 24.01
C TYR A 455 16.92 -0.32 23.56
N GLU A 456 17.67 -0.93 24.48
CA GLU A 456 18.90 -1.68 24.19
C GLU A 456 18.63 -2.94 23.35
N LYS A 457 17.48 -3.60 23.54
CA LYS A 457 17.02 -4.71 22.67
C LYS A 457 16.48 -4.27 21.30
N GLY A 458 16.49 -2.97 21.00
CA GLY A 458 16.17 -2.43 19.67
C GLY A 458 14.74 -1.91 19.49
N VAL A 459 13.91 -1.90 20.53
CA VAL A 459 12.55 -1.32 20.46
C VAL A 459 12.65 0.21 20.32
N ARG A 460 11.88 0.79 19.41
CA ARG A 460 11.83 2.24 19.14
C ARG A 460 10.41 2.80 19.17
N HIS A 461 9.39 1.95 19.05
CA HIS A 461 8.00 2.34 19.00
C HIS A 461 7.13 1.35 19.78
N ILE A 462 6.14 1.84 20.52
CA ILE A 462 5.24 1.04 21.34
C ILE A 462 3.81 1.54 21.11
N VAL A 463 2.95 0.71 20.53
CA VAL A 463 1.57 1.10 20.21
C VAL A 463 0.75 1.32 21.49
N ARG A 464 0.96 0.52 22.55
CA ARG A 464 0.29 0.70 23.85
C ARG A 464 1.24 0.48 25.03
N VAL A 465 1.32 1.46 25.93
CA VAL A 465 2.00 1.33 27.24
C VAL A 465 0.94 1.26 28.32
N LEU A 466 0.89 0.13 29.04
CA LEU A 466 -0.04 -0.15 30.12
C LEU A 466 0.77 -0.34 31.41
N VAL A 467 0.64 0.56 32.38
CA VAL A 467 1.44 0.51 33.62
C VAL A 467 0.53 0.72 34.83
N VAL A 468 0.59 -0.22 35.78
CA VAL A 468 -0.05 -0.06 37.09
C VAL A 468 1.01 0.37 38.11
N ASP A 469 1.06 1.67 38.40
CA ASP A 469 2.05 2.25 39.31
C ASP A 469 1.69 1.98 40.80
N HIS A 470 2.60 2.28 41.71
CA HIS A 470 2.36 2.12 43.15
C HIS A 470 1.63 3.34 43.74
N ASP A 471 0.49 3.11 44.40
CA ASP A 471 -0.41 4.16 44.92
C ASP A 471 0.29 5.15 45.88
N GLU A 472 1.00 4.65 46.90
CA GLU A 472 1.66 5.49 47.91
C GLU A 472 3.02 6.07 47.49
N ARG A 473 3.71 5.41 46.55
CA ARG A 473 5.10 5.71 46.15
C ARG A 473 5.25 5.60 44.64
N PRO A 474 4.53 6.40 43.86
CA PRO A 474 4.56 6.27 42.41
C PRO A 474 5.89 6.73 41.80
N HIS A 475 6.06 6.50 40.50
CA HIS A 475 7.16 7.05 39.73
C HIS A 475 7.02 8.56 39.54
N SER A 476 8.15 9.27 39.56
CA SER A 476 8.17 10.72 39.38
C SER A 476 7.97 11.13 37.91
N ASP A 477 7.51 12.35 37.66
CA ASP A 477 7.34 12.89 36.30
C ASP A 477 8.65 12.81 35.49
N ALA A 478 9.78 13.16 36.13
CA ALA A 478 11.10 13.10 35.51
C ALA A 478 11.49 11.66 35.12
N VAL A 479 11.09 10.65 35.90
CA VAL A 479 11.31 9.25 35.58
C VAL A 479 10.41 8.78 34.44
N ILE A 480 9.13 9.16 34.42
CA ILE A 480 8.19 8.78 33.36
C ILE A 480 8.63 9.40 32.02
N ILE A 481 9.03 10.68 32.02
CA ILE A 481 9.66 11.34 30.86
C ILE A 481 10.89 10.55 30.41
N ARG A 482 11.86 10.32 31.32
CA ARG A 482 13.12 9.64 30.98
C ARG A 482 12.95 8.21 30.45
N SER A 483 11.91 7.51 30.90
CA SER A 483 11.54 6.17 30.43
C SER A 483 10.91 6.18 29.04
N LEU A 484 9.97 7.10 28.78
CA LEU A 484 9.14 7.05 27.56
C LEU A 484 9.64 7.93 26.41
N GLN A 485 10.36 9.03 26.67
CA GLN A 485 10.80 10.01 25.66
C GLN A 485 11.65 9.42 24.50
N LYS A 486 12.23 8.23 24.69
CA LYS A 486 13.03 7.51 23.67
C LYS A 486 12.17 6.72 22.68
N PHE A 487 10.86 6.62 22.91
CA PHE A 487 9.94 5.77 22.15
C PHE A 487 8.84 6.59 21.48
N GLY A 488 8.46 6.19 20.27
CA GLY A 488 7.16 6.58 19.72
C GLY A 488 6.05 5.82 20.45
N VAL A 489 5.33 6.48 21.36
CA VAL A 489 4.21 5.88 22.11
C VAL A 489 2.88 6.41 21.57
N GLU A 490 1.99 5.52 21.13
CA GLU A 490 0.69 5.92 20.56
C GLU A 490 -0.46 5.90 21.57
N SER A 491 -0.44 4.97 22.52
CA SER A 491 -1.42 4.88 23.59
C SER A 491 -0.72 4.80 24.94
N LEU A 492 -1.09 5.67 25.88
CA LEU A 492 -0.58 5.66 27.24
C LEU A 492 -1.73 5.47 28.24
N ASP A 493 -1.66 4.39 29.01
CA ASP A 493 -2.44 4.15 30.22
C ASP A 493 -1.44 3.89 31.36
N TRP A 494 -1.01 4.96 32.02
CA TRP A 494 -0.14 4.90 33.19
C TRP A 494 -0.99 5.23 34.42
N LYS A 495 -1.38 4.20 35.16
CA LYS A 495 -2.24 4.31 36.35
C LYS A 495 -1.48 4.92 37.51
N ARG A 496 -1.38 6.25 37.47
CA ARG A 496 -0.87 7.14 38.50
C ARG A 496 -1.77 8.37 38.52
N PHE A 497 -2.18 8.81 39.72
CA PHE A 497 -2.93 10.04 39.85
C PHE A 497 -2.11 11.27 39.44
N ASP A 498 -2.83 12.30 39.00
CA ASP A 498 -2.35 13.68 38.94
C ASP A 498 -1.08 13.88 38.07
N LEU A 499 -0.99 13.17 36.95
CA LEU A 499 0.03 13.39 35.91
C LEU A 499 -0.09 14.80 35.31
N CYS A 500 0.94 15.64 35.43
CA CYS A 500 0.86 17.00 34.88
C CYS A 500 1.00 17.00 33.34
N SER A 501 0.42 18.01 32.69
CA SER A 501 0.47 18.18 31.22
C SER A 501 1.92 18.26 30.68
N HIS A 502 2.84 18.88 31.43
CA HIS A 502 4.26 18.92 31.08
C HIS A 502 4.91 17.53 31.08
N CYS A 503 4.57 16.65 32.02
CA CYS A 503 5.05 15.27 32.02
C CYS A 503 4.57 14.53 30.77
N ILE A 504 3.28 14.63 30.47
CA ILE A 504 2.65 13.95 29.32
C ILE A 504 3.27 14.44 28.00
N PHE A 505 3.43 15.75 27.83
CA PHE A 505 3.99 16.34 26.60
C PHE A 505 5.45 15.91 26.34
N ASN A 506 6.30 15.91 27.38
CA ASN A 506 7.71 15.52 27.22
C ASN A 506 7.93 14.00 27.19
N ALA A 507 7.05 13.22 27.83
CA ALA A 507 7.13 11.76 27.79
C ALA A 507 6.58 11.18 26.47
N VAL A 508 5.44 11.69 26.00
CA VAL A 508 4.64 11.10 24.91
C VAL A 508 3.96 12.16 24.03
N GLY A 509 4.67 13.22 23.61
CA GLY A 509 4.09 14.32 22.82
C GLY A 509 3.38 13.93 21.50
N GLY A 510 3.67 12.73 20.96
CA GLY A 510 3.00 12.15 19.80
C GLY A 510 1.84 11.17 20.12
N VAL A 511 1.34 11.15 21.35
CA VAL A 511 0.27 10.22 21.78
C VAL A 511 -1.05 10.47 21.04
N ARG A 512 -1.71 9.37 20.68
CA ARG A 512 -3.03 9.35 20.01
C ARG A 512 -4.16 9.02 20.99
N HIS A 513 -3.92 8.11 21.93
CA HIS A 513 -4.89 7.71 22.95
C HIS A 513 -4.29 7.87 24.34
N LEU A 514 -4.95 8.62 25.22
CA LEU A 514 -4.43 8.91 26.55
C LEU A 514 -5.49 8.60 27.60
N LYS A 515 -5.15 7.76 28.58
CA LYS A 515 -5.94 7.54 29.79
C LYS A 515 -5.25 8.17 30.99
N LEU A 516 -5.96 9.06 31.68
CA LEU A 516 -5.49 9.80 32.85
C LEU A 516 -6.35 9.49 34.07
N TYR A 517 -5.75 9.62 35.25
CA TYR A 517 -6.39 9.39 36.54
C TYR A 517 -6.24 10.65 37.40
N CYS A 518 -7.33 11.12 38.00
CA CYS A 518 -7.32 12.27 38.90
C CYS A 518 -8.00 11.91 40.23
N ASN A 519 -7.45 12.38 41.35
CA ASN A 519 -8.02 12.17 42.69
C ASN A 519 -9.00 13.29 43.14
N GLY A 520 -9.33 14.23 42.24
CA GLY A 520 -10.07 15.46 42.55
C GLY A 520 -9.22 16.74 42.60
N ASN A 521 -7.95 16.68 42.21
CA ASN A 521 -7.03 17.81 42.18
C ASN A 521 -7.36 18.83 41.07
N ASP A 522 -8.12 19.88 41.44
CA ASP A 522 -8.55 20.98 40.55
C ASP A 522 -7.38 21.66 39.82
N ALA A 523 -6.21 21.79 40.46
CA ALA A 523 -5.04 22.40 39.81
C ALA A 523 -4.53 21.59 38.61
N ILE A 524 -4.65 20.25 38.67
CA ILE A 524 -4.29 19.36 37.56
C ILE A 524 -5.35 19.40 36.47
N LEU A 525 -6.64 19.38 36.82
CA LEU A 525 -7.73 19.53 35.84
C LEU A 525 -7.60 20.84 35.05
N ARG A 526 -7.33 21.96 35.75
CA ARG A 526 -7.01 23.25 35.11
C ARG A 526 -5.77 23.16 34.23
N SER A 527 -4.69 22.53 34.70
CA SER A 527 -3.45 22.34 33.94
C SER A 527 -3.63 21.52 32.66
N TRP A 528 -4.55 20.56 32.65
CA TRP A 528 -4.94 19.81 31.44
C TRP A 528 -5.74 20.67 30.46
N SER A 529 -6.70 21.45 30.94
CA SER A 529 -7.55 22.35 30.15
C SER A 529 -6.86 23.63 29.64
N SER A 530 -5.69 23.97 30.19
CA SER A 530 -4.92 25.17 29.85
C SER A 530 -4.56 25.23 28.35
N PRO A 531 -4.41 26.42 27.74
CA PRO A 531 -3.76 26.59 26.43
C PRO A 531 -2.33 26.03 26.37
N SER A 532 -1.63 25.94 27.50
CA SER A 532 -0.33 25.27 27.64
C SER A 532 -0.43 23.77 27.97
N GLY A 533 -1.65 23.25 28.11
CA GLY A 533 -1.96 21.88 28.54
C GLY A 533 -2.07 20.87 27.39
N LEU A 534 -3.05 19.97 27.48
CA LEU A 534 -3.20 18.83 26.58
C LEU A 534 -3.52 19.22 25.13
N VAL A 535 -4.00 20.44 24.88
CA VAL A 535 -4.23 21.01 23.53
C VAL A 535 -2.96 21.08 22.66
N ASN A 536 -1.77 20.89 23.26
CA ASN A 536 -0.51 20.82 22.53
C ASN A 536 -0.18 19.43 21.98
N LEU A 537 -0.92 18.39 22.38
CA LEU A 537 -0.83 17.03 21.83
C LEU A 537 -1.55 16.96 20.48
N LYS A 538 -0.91 17.43 19.40
CA LYS A 538 -1.54 17.59 18.07
C LYS A 538 -1.98 16.29 17.39
N GLN A 539 -1.58 15.14 17.92
CA GLN A 539 -1.97 13.81 17.42
C GLN A 539 -3.04 13.12 18.29
N LEU A 540 -3.48 13.75 19.38
CA LEU A 540 -4.45 13.18 20.32
C LEU A 540 -5.83 13.03 19.68
N GLN A 541 -6.33 11.80 19.64
CA GLN A 541 -7.59 11.38 19.04
C GLN A 541 -8.62 10.95 20.10
N LYS A 542 -8.17 10.37 21.22
CA LYS A 542 -9.03 10.01 22.36
C LYS A 542 -8.36 10.39 23.69
N LEU A 543 -9.10 11.09 24.54
CA LEU A 543 -8.75 11.33 25.93
C LEU A 543 -9.80 10.65 26.82
N GLU A 544 -9.35 9.83 27.77
CA GLU A 544 -10.18 9.22 28.80
C GLU A 544 -9.67 9.69 30.17
N VAL A 545 -10.56 10.17 31.04
CA VAL A 545 -10.20 10.69 32.37
C VAL A 545 -11.03 9.99 33.43
N GLU A 546 -10.38 9.22 34.29
CA GLU A 546 -11.00 8.55 35.43
C GLU A 546 -10.83 9.41 36.69
N VAL A 547 -11.93 10.01 37.17
CA VAL A 547 -11.92 10.91 38.33
C VAL A 547 -12.38 10.16 39.59
N HIS A 548 -11.41 9.82 40.43
CA HIS A 548 -11.64 9.18 41.73
C HIS A 548 -11.81 10.25 42.79
N LEU A 549 -13.04 10.76 42.91
CA LEU A 549 -13.40 11.62 44.04
C LEU A 549 -13.25 10.84 45.34
N VAL A 550 -12.24 11.20 46.14
CA VAL A 550 -12.17 10.77 47.55
C VAL A 550 -13.48 11.20 48.20
N ARG A 551 -14.23 10.25 48.78
CA ARG A 551 -15.40 10.55 49.61
C ARG A 551 -14.94 11.26 50.89
N ILE A 552 -14.63 12.55 50.79
CA ILE A 552 -14.72 13.46 51.92
C ILE A 552 -16.15 13.35 52.44
N SER A 553 -16.29 13.03 53.72
CA SER A 553 -17.59 12.74 54.34
C SER A 553 -18.63 13.79 53.99
N ILE A 554 -19.84 13.33 53.66
CA ILE A 554 -20.99 14.08 53.10
C ILE A 554 -21.39 15.35 53.90
N PHE A 555 -20.86 15.53 55.11
CA PHE A 555 -21.06 16.69 55.98
C PHE A 555 -20.57 18.04 55.43
N TYR A 556 -19.60 18.10 54.52
CA TYR A 556 -19.13 19.40 53.97
C TYR A 556 -19.85 19.85 52.69
N LEU A 557 -20.40 18.93 51.89
CA LEU A 557 -21.05 19.25 50.62
C LEU A 557 -22.41 19.95 50.78
N LEU A 558 -23.14 19.67 51.86
CA LEU A 558 -24.41 20.35 52.18
C LEU A 558 -24.24 21.82 52.63
N ARG A 559 -23.02 22.33 52.80
CA ARG A 559 -22.77 23.71 53.22
C ARG A 559 -22.27 24.65 52.12
N MET A 560 -22.03 24.13 50.90
CA MET A 560 -21.59 24.93 49.75
C MET A 560 -22.61 24.97 48.60
N TYR A 561 -23.65 24.12 48.62
CA TYR A 561 -24.73 24.16 47.61
C TYR A 561 -25.72 25.33 47.79
N ASP A 562 -25.59 26.13 48.85
CA ASP A 562 -26.47 27.26 49.17
C ASP A 562 -25.91 28.64 48.71
N VAL A 563 -24.74 28.67 48.06
CA VAL A 563 -24.11 29.92 47.59
C VAL A 563 -23.47 29.72 46.22
N GLY A 564 -24.11 30.21 45.16
CA GLY A 564 -23.42 30.50 43.88
C GLY A 564 -24.03 29.97 42.58
N VAL A 565 -25.35 30.06 42.39
CA VAL A 565 -25.92 30.07 41.03
C VAL A 565 -25.58 31.41 40.36
N ALA A 566 -24.63 31.44 39.42
CA ALA A 566 -24.57 32.40 38.30
C ALA A 566 -23.38 32.12 37.34
N LEU A 567 -23.70 32.04 36.04
CA LEU A 567 -22.84 31.95 34.84
C LEU A 567 -22.36 30.54 34.44
#